data_AF-A0A0Q5SJC1-F1
#
_entry.id   AF-A0A0Q5SJC1-F1
#
_cell.length_a   1.000
_cell.length_b   1.000
_cell.length_c   1.000
_cell.angle_alpha   90.00
_cell.angle_beta   90.00
_cell.angle_gamma   90.00
#
_symmetry.space_group_name_H-M   'P 1'
#
loop_
_entity.id
_entity.type
_entity.pdbx_description
1 polymer ?
#
loop_
_entity_poly.entity_id
_entity_poly.type
_entity_poly.pdbx_seq_one_letter_code
_entity_poly.pdbx_strand_id
1 'polypeptide(L)'
;MPRDITILSPHVYDQLDLVSAARAVDDSLGVREIDGGDALQVFAAGGVPLLTVYQAAELTDAGEIDRLLPDPPTVRLPVFWIDAVAPLGDAGEAGVSVALRLALALEAACIVEDD
;
A
#
# COMPACT_ATOMS: atom_id res chain seq x y z
N MET A 1 12.83 8.90 -7.58
CA MET A 1 11.78 8.11 -8.26
C MET A 1 10.52 8.18 -7.41
N PRO A 2 9.30 7.75 -7.81
CA PRO A 2 8.25 7.54 -6.81
C PRO A 2 8.77 6.60 -5.70
N ARG A 3 8.21 6.73 -4.50
CA ARG A 3 8.55 5.87 -3.37
C ARG A 3 7.87 4.53 -3.58
N ASP A 4 8.65 3.47 -3.51
CA ASP A 4 8.13 2.11 -3.61
C ASP A 4 7.76 1.63 -2.21
N ILE A 5 6.56 1.04 -2.11
CA ILE A 5 5.99 0.60 -0.84
C ILE A 5 5.54 -0.85 -1.00
N THR A 6 6.06 -1.72 -0.14
CA THR A 6 5.63 -3.12 -0.06
C THR A 6 4.85 -3.34 1.22
N ILE A 7 3.62 -3.87 1.10
CA ILE A 7 2.82 -4.32 2.24
C ILE A 7 2.71 -5.85 2.21
N LEU A 8 3.15 -6.50 3.30
CA LEU A 8 3.03 -7.94 3.50
C LEU A 8 1.90 -8.22 4.49
N SER A 9 0.72 -8.54 3.95
CA SER A 9 -0.53 -8.63 4.71
C SER A 9 -1.00 -10.08 4.91
N PRO A 10 -1.56 -10.45 6.07
CA PRO A 10 -2.23 -11.74 6.24
C PRO A 10 -3.55 -11.85 5.45
N HIS A 11 -4.07 -10.74 4.94
CA HIS A 11 -5.37 -10.65 4.27
C HIS A 11 -5.30 -9.82 2.98
N VAL A 12 -6.14 -10.16 1.99
CA VAL A 12 -6.38 -9.30 0.83
C VAL A 12 -7.11 -8.05 1.30
N TYR A 13 -6.63 -6.87 0.91
CA TYR A 13 -7.32 -5.60 1.16
C TYR A 13 -8.45 -5.40 0.16
N ASP A 14 -9.48 -4.66 0.55
CA ASP A 14 -10.50 -4.19 -0.38
C ASP A 14 -10.56 -2.64 -0.47
N GLN A 15 -11.48 -2.14 -1.30
CA GLN A 15 -11.66 -0.70 -1.46
C GLN A 15 -12.10 -0.01 -0.16
N LEU A 16 -12.89 -0.67 0.69
CA LEU A 16 -13.34 -0.10 1.95
C LEU A 16 -12.20 0.02 2.96
N ASP A 17 -11.27 -0.94 2.99
CA ASP A 17 -10.06 -0.87 3.81
C ASP A 17 -9.23 0.36 3.42
N LEU A 18 -8.99 0.56 2.12
CA LEU A 18 -8.22 1.69 1.63
C LEU A 18 -8.92 3.04 1.87
N VAL A 19 -10.25 3.10 1.69
CA VAL A 19 -11.05 4.30 2.04
C VAL A 19 -10.96 4.61 3.52
N SER A 20 -11.04 3.59 4.38
CA SER A 20 -10.96 3.75 5.82
C SER A 20 -9.57 4.22 6.26
N ALA A 21 -8.51 3.67 5.65
CA ALA A 21 -7.14 4.11 5.87
C ALA A 21 -6.93 5.56 5.43
N ALA A 22 -7.43 5.94 4.25
CA ALA A 22 -7.32 7.30 3.71
C ALA A 22 -8.01 8.32 4.63
N ARG A 23 -9.25 8.05 5.05
CA ARG A 23 -10.01 8.95 5.92
C ARG A 23 -9.43 9.09 7.32
N ALA A 24 -8.79 8.03 7.83
CA ALA A 24 -8.10 8.11 9.11
C ALA A 24 -6.85 9.01 9.06
N VAL A 25 -6.33 9.35 7.87
CA VAL A 25 -5.29 10.36 7.68
C VAL A 25 -5.93 11.74 7.47
N ASP A 26 -6.89 11.85 6.54
CA ASP A 26 -7.66 13.07 6.28
C ASP A 26 -9.01 12.70 5.66
N ASP A 27 -10.11 13.14 6.29
CA ASP A 27 -11.49 12.85 5.88
C ASP A 27 -11.86 13.33 4.47
N SER A 28 -11.07 14.25 3.90
CA SER A 28 -11.28 14.78 2.54
C SER A 28 -10.69 13.90 1.44
N LEU A 29 -9.88 12.90 1.78
CA LEU A 29 -9.25 12.02 0.79
C LEU A 29 -10.26 11.07 0.15
N GLY A 30 -10.12 10.91 -1.17
CA GLY A 30 -10.93 9.99 -1.96
C GLY A 30 -10.13 8.77 -2.40
N VAL A 31 -10.84 7.70 -2.76
CA VAL A 31 -10.29 6.50 -3.41
C VAL A 31 -11.04 6.26 -4.72
N ARG A 32 -10.31 5.97 -5.79
CA ARG A 32 -10.88 5.59 -7.09
C ARG A 32 -10.18 4.35 -7.63
N GLU A 33 -10.90 3.62 -8.45
CA GLU A 33 -10.32 2.58 -9.29
C GLU A 33 -9.55 3.22 -10.46
N ILE A 34 -8.42 2.65 -10.81
CA ILE A 34 -7.66 2.97 -12.03
C ILE A 34 -7.31 1.67 -12.76
N ASP A 35 -6.76 1.79 -13.98
CA ASP A 35 -6.28 0.66 -14.77
C ASP A 35 -7.30 -0.48 -14.93
N GLY A 36 -8.59 -0.13 -15.01
CA GLY A 36 -9.68 -1.10 -15.22
C GLY A 36 -9.91 -2.08 -14.07
N GLY A 37 -9.47 -1.74 -12.85
CA GLY A 37 -9.62 -2.59 -11.66
C GLY A 37 -8.31 -3.10 -11.10
N ASP A 38 -7.21 -2.95 -11.85
CA ASP A 38 -5.91 -3.53 -11.48
C ASP A 38 -5.20 -2.72 -10.37
N ALA A 39 -5.69 -1.53 -10.04
CA ALA A 39 -5.21 -0.74 -8.90
C ALA A 39 -6.28 0.20 -8.34
N LEU A 40 -6.10 0.56 -7.06
CA LEU A 40 -6.84 1.64 -6.41
C LEU A 40 -5.91 2.83 -6.15
N GLN A 41 -6.43 4.03 -6.34
CA GLN A 41 -5.68 5.26 -6.14
C GLN A 41 -6.34 6.16 -5.10
N VAL A 42 -5.56 6.57 -4.10
CA VAL A 42 -5.90 7.62 -3.14
C VAL A 42 -5.58 8.98 -3.75
N PHE A 43 -6.49 9.94 -3.62
CA PHE A 43 -6.31 11.28 -4.15
C PHE A 43 -6.85 12.38 -3.22
N ALA A 44 -6.22 13.54 -3.27
CA ALA A 44 -6.65 14.75 -2.57
C ALA A 44 -7.65 15.58 -3.40
N ALA A 45 -8.16 16.67 -2.81
CA ALA A 45 -8.96 17.67 -3.51
C ALA A 45 -8.29 18.11 -4.82
N GLY A 46 -9.08 18.27 -5.88
CA GLY A 46 -8.57 18.55 -7.23
C GLY A 46 -8.01 17.34 -7.98
N GLY A 47 -8.09 16.14 -7.40
CA GLY A 47 -7.71 14.88 -8.06
C GLY A 47 -6.20 14.59 -8.04
N VAL A 48 -5.46 15.23 -7.15
CA VAL A 48 -4.00 15.03 -7.00
C VAL A 48 -3.75 13.62 -6.44
N PRO A 49 -3.01 12.75 -7.15
CA PRO A 49 -2.73 11.40 -6.67
C PRO A 49 -1.76 11.43 -5.49
N LEU A 50 -2.05 10.63 -4.46
CA LEU A 50 -1.23 10.51 -3.25
C LEU A 50 -0.63 9.12 -3.09
N LEU A 51 -1.37 8.07 -3.45
CA LEU A 51 -0.94 6.68 -3.33
C LEU A 51 -1.66 5.86 -4.39
N THR A 52 -0.94 5.00 -5.10
CA THR A 52 -1.52 3.93 -5.92
C THR A 52 -1.22 2.61 -5.24
N VAL A 53 -2.22 1.75 -5.06
CA VAL A 53 -2.10 0.41 -4.46
C VAL A 53 -2.55 -0.61 -5.50
N TYR A 54 -1.70 -1.58 -5.80
CA TYR A 54 -1.95 -2.63 -6.81
C TYR A 54 -2.62 -3.85 -6.19
N GLN A 55 -3.13 -4.76 -7.02
CA GLN A 55 -3.76 -5.99 -6.55
C GLN A 55 -2.81 -6.86 -5.71
N ALA A 56 -3.38 -7.53 -4.72
CA ALA A 56 -2.64 -8.43 -3.84
C ALA A 56 -2.26 -9.74 -4.57
N ALA A 57 -1.03 -10.19 -4.39
CA ALA A 57 -0.55 -11.49 -4.83
C ALA A 57 -0.30 -12.42 -3.63
N GLU A 58 -0.90 -13.61 -3.63
CA GLU A 58 -0.67 -14.59 -2.56
C GLU A 58 0.71 -15.25 -2.72
N LEU A 59 1.52 -15.18 -1.67
CA LEU A 59 2.80 -15.86 -1.56
C LEU A 59 2.69 -17.01 -0.55
N THR A 60 3.18 -18.18 -0.97
CA THR A 60 3.16 -19.41 -0.17
C THR A 60 4.56 -19.95 0.14
N ASP A 61 5.60 -19.28 -0.36
CA ASP A 61 7.01 -19.61 -0.16
C ASP A 61 7.79 -18.41 0.40
N ALA A 62 8.44 -18.61 1.54
CA ALA A 62 9.26 -17.57 2.17
C ALA A 62 10.47 -17.19 1.32
N GLY A 63 10.98 -18.12 0.51
CA GLY A 63 12.12 -17.87 -0.37
C GLY A 63 11.86 -16.80 -1.43
N GLU A 64 10.60 -16.58 -1.81
CA GLU A 64 10.24 -15.48 -2.71
C GLU A 64 10.38 -14.12 -2.02
N ILE A 65 10.02 -14.03 -0.73
CA ILE A 65 10.15 -12.82 0.08
C ILE A 65 11.62 -12.49 0.30
N ASP A 66 12.43 -13.49 0.69
CA ASP A 66 13.87 -13.35 0.93
C ASP A 66 14.65 -12.92 -0.32
N ARG A 67 14.14 -13.25 -1.52
CA ARG A 67 14.76 -12.85 -2.78
C ARG A 67 14.41 -11.41 -3.17
N LEU A 68 13.20 -10.96 -2.82
CA LEU A 68 12.67 -9.67 -3.26
C LEU A 68 12.99 -8.53 -2.28
N LEU A 69 13.18 -8.84 -0.99
CA LEU A 69 13.47 -7.85 0.03
C LEU A 69 14.86 -8.09 0.64
N PRO A 70 15.71 -7.06 0.77
CA PRO A 70 17.06 -7.21 1.32
C PRO A 70 17.07 -7.52 2.83
N ASP A 71 16.06 -7.08 3.58
CA ASP A 71 15.88 -7.37 5.02
C ASP A 71 14.39 -7.65 5.32
N PRO A 72 13.89 -8.85 4.96
CA PRO A 72 12.48 -9.15 5.04
C PRO A 72 12.01 -9.29 6.49
N PRO A 73 10.83 -8.74 6.85
CA PRO A 73 10.24 -8.98 8.15
C PRO A 73 9.79 -10.44 8.26
N THR A 74 9.78 -10.97 9.49
CA THR A 74 9.22 -12.31 9.73
C THR A 74 7.70 -12.28 9.58
N VAL A 75 7.18 -13.03 8.61
CA VAL A 75 5.74 -13.17 8.35
C VAL A 75 5.29 -14.63 8.43
N ARG A 76 3.99 -14.85 8.66
CA ARG A 76 3.38 -16.19 8.56
C ARG A 76 2.86 -16.38 7.14
N LEU A 77 3.04 -17.59 6.60
CA LEU A 77 2.52 -17.96 5.29
C LEU A 77 1.14 -18.66 5.42
N PRO A 78 0.25 -18.52 4.42
CA PRO A 78 0.39 -17.64 3.26
C PRO A 78 0.34 -16.15 3.65
N VAL A 79 0.99 -15.31 2.86
CA VAL A 79 0.97 -13.84 3.00
C VAL A 79 0.60 -13.21 1.67
N PHE A 80 -0.04 -12.06 1.68
CA PHE A 80 -0.38 -11.29 0.50
C PHE A 80 0.62 -10.16 0.32
N TRP A 81 1.34 -10.22 -0.80
CA TRP A 81 2.22 -9.16 -1.27
C TRP A 81 1.38 -8.10 -1.98
N ILE A 82 1.47 -6.86 -1.51
CA ILE A 82 0.75 -5.72 -2.07
C ILE A 82 1.79 -4.64 -2.40
N ASP A 83 1.92 -4.34 -3.69
CA ASP A 83 2.73 -3.21 -4.15
C ASP A 83 1.93 -1.92 -4.06
N ALA A 84 2.60 -0.85 -3.65
CA ALA A 84 2.06 0.49 -3.71
C ALA A 84 3.15 1.50 -4.05
N VAL A 85 2.76 2.63 -4.65
CA VAL A 85 3.68 3.71 -5.00
C VAL A 85 3.11 5.06 -4.57
N ALA A 86 3.97 5.89 -3.97
CA ALA A 86 3.65 7.27 -3.61
C ALA A 86 4.52 8.24 -4.42
N PRO A 87 4.01 9.42 -4.82
CA PRO A 87 4.84 10.44 -5.44
C PRO A 87 5.90 10.96 -4.45
N LEU A 88 6.87 11.74 -4.93
CA LEU A 88 7.81 12.44 -4.05
C LEU A 88 7.20 13.71 -3.44
N GLY A 89 7.82 14.20 -2.37
CA GLY A 89 7.43 15.43 -1.67
C GLY A 89 6.18 15.26 -0.80
N ASP A 90 5.54 16.38 -0.44
CA ASP A 90 4.47 16.42 0.57
C ASP A 90 3.26 15.53 0.22
N ALA A 91 2.89 15.47 -1.07
CA ALA A 91 1.82 14.58 -1.53
C ALA A 91 2.16 13.10 -1.29
N GLY A 92 3.44 12.77 -1.43
CA GLY A 92 3.99 11.47 -1.11
C GLY A 92 3.95 11.11 0.36
N GLU A 93 4.26 12.07 1.24
CA GLU A 93 4.21 11.86 2.70
C GLU A 93 2.80 11.50 3.16
N ALA A 94 1.79 12.15 2.59
CA ALA A 94 0.38 11.80 2.82
C ALA A 94 0.08 10.37 2.31
N GLY A 95 0.56 10.02 1.12
CA GLY A 95 0.42 8.66 0.57
C GLY A 95 1.05 7.57 1.45
N VAL A 96 2.29 7.78 1.90
CA VAL A 96 3.01 6.90 2.83
C VAL A 96 2.22 6.75 4.14
N SER A 97 1.68 7.86 4.67
CA SER A 97 0.84 7.82 5.88
C SER A 97 -0.41 6.95 5.69
N VAL A 98 -1.03 7.02 4.52
CA VAL A 98 -2.18 6.16 4.19
C VAL A 98 -1.77 4.68 4.07
N ALA A 99 -0.64 4.39 3.42
CA ALA A 99 -0.13 3.02 3.31
C ALA A 99 0.20 2.40 4.69
N LEU A 100 0.85 3.18 5.57
CA LEU A 100 1.10 2.76 6.95
C LEU A 100 -0.21 2.53 7.73
N ARG A 101 -1.22 3.36 7.50
CA ARG A 101 -2.53 3.21 8.14
C ARG A 101 -3.28 1.98 7.66
N LEU A 102 -3.20 1.67 6.36
CA LEU A 102 -3.73 0.45 5.78
C LEU A 102 -3.03 -0.77 6.38
N ALA A 103 -1.70 -0.79 6.39
CA ALA A 103 -0.94 -1.90 6.96
C ALA A 103 -1.27 -2.14 8.44
N LEU A 104 -1.41 -1.07 9.22
CA LEU A 104 -1.83 -1.18 10.62
C LEU A 104 -3.24 -1.80 10.76
N ALA A 105 -4.17 -1.44 9.88
CA ALA A 105 -5.53 -1.99 9.90
C ALA A 105 -5.56 -3.48 9.50
N LEU A 106 -4.64 -3.90 8.64
CA LEU A 106 -4.49 -5.27 8.17
C LEU A 106 -3.59 -6.14 9.06
N GLU A 107 -3.00 -5.58 10.13
CA GLU A 107 -1.95 -6.24 10.93
C GLU A 107 -0.76 -6.69 10.07
N ALA A 108 -0.44 -5.89 9.05
CA ALA A 108 0.58 -6.16 8.03
C ALA A 108 1.91 -5.47 8.33
N ALA A 109 2.98 -5.99 7.74
CA ALA A 109 4.25 -5.26 7.65
C ALA A 109 4.20 -4.27 6.48
N CYS A 110 4.77 -3.08 6.66
CA CYS A 110 4.87 -2.06 5.62
C CYS A 110 6.32 -1.61 5.49
N ILE A 111 6.87 -1.72 4.29
CA ILE A 111 8.25 -1.38 3.96
C ILE A 111 8.16 -0.23 2.96
N VAL A 112 8.85 0.87 3.26
CA VAL A 112 8.89 2.07 2.43
C VAL A 112 10.32 2.28 1.97
N GLU A 113 10.52 2.34 0.66
CA GLU A 113 11.82 2.54 0.03
C GLU A 113 11.86 3.92 -0.63
N ASP A 114 12.67 4.80 -0.04
CA ASP A 114 12.97 6.15 -0.53
C ASP A 114 14.39 6.15 -1.12
N ASP A 115 14.48 6.02 -2.46
CA ASP A 115 15.74 6.18 -3.23
C ASP A 115 16.10 7.66 -3.48
#